data_AF-A0A957U3D0-F1
#
_entry.id   AF-A0A957U3D0-F1
#
_cell.length_a   1.000
_cell.length_b   1.000
_cell.length_c   1.000
_cell.angle_alpha   90.00
_cell.angle_beta   90.00
_cell.angle_gamma   90.00
#
_symmetry.space_group_name_H-M   'P 1'
#
loop_
_entity.id
_entity.type
_entity.pdbx_description
1 polymer ?
#
loop_
_entity_poly.entity_id
_entity_poly.type
_entity_poly.pdbx_seq_one_letter_code
_entity_poly.pdbx_strand_id
1 'polypeptide(L)' 'MLEQADLSLALSKAAYAAVIPRQTERLYALQQLLFERKVPVIIVFEGWDAAGKGTSIRRLTQQLDPRGFKVLSTQAARTH' A
#
# COMPACT_ATOMS: atom_id res chain seq x y z
N MET A 1 22.57 5.42 2.97
CA MET A 1 21.31 5.15 2.23
C MET A 1 20.06 5.58 3.01
N LEU A 2 20.01 5.42 4.34
CA LEU A 2 18.95 6.04 5.16
C LEU A 2 19.24 7.49 5.55
N GLU A 3 20.52 7.84 5.66
CA GLU A 3 21.02 9.19 6.01
C GLU A 3 20.60 10.30 5.03
N GLN A 4 20.12 9.93 3.84
CA GLN A 4 19.68 10.85 2.78
C GLN A 4 18.16 11.06 2.80
N ALA A 5 17.41 10.33 3.63
CA ALA A 5 15.96 10.46 3.70
C ALA A 5 15.58 11.70 4.53
N ASP A 6 14.91 12.66 3.90
CA ASP A 6 14.34 13.80 4.61
C ASP A 6 13.02 13.40 5.29
N LEU A 7 13.09 13.19 6.61
CA LEU A 7 11.95 12.82 7.44
C LEU A 7 11.08 14.03 7.86
N SER A 8 11.47 15.26 7.49
CA SER A 8 10.69 16.46 7.78
C SER A 8 9.53 16.67 6.79
N LEU A 9 9.53 15.94 5.67
CA LEU A 9 8.51 16.03 4.64
C LEU A 9 7.13 15.65 5.17
N ALA A 10 6.20 16.57 5.04
CA ALA A 10 4.80 16.38 5.40
C ALA A 10 3.88 16.90 4.30
N LEU A 11 2.79 16.18 4.06
CA LEU A 11 1.75 16.59 3.12
C LEU A 11 0.59 17.22 3.90
N SER A 12 0.20 18.44 3.53
CA SER A 12 -0.96 19.10 4.14
C SER A 12 -2.24 18.32 3.84
N LYS A 13 -3.23 18.41 4.73
CA LYS A 13 -4.52 17.73 4.54
C LYS A 13 -5.20 18.15 3.24
N ALA A 14 -5.12 19.43 2.87
CA ALA A 14 -5.69 19.96 1.64
C ALA A 14 -4.98 19.39 0.40
N ALA A 15 -3.65 19.37 0.39
CA ALA A 15 -2.88 18.80 -0.72
C ALA A 15 -3.13 17.29 -0.86
N TYR A 16 -3.21 16.56 0.24
CA TYR A 16 -3.59 15.14 0.24
C TYR A 16 -4.98 14.93 -0.34
N ALA A 17 -5.98 15.68 0.13
CA ALA A 17 -7.36 15.57 -0.37
C ALA A 17 -7.47 15.88 -1.86
N ALA A 18 -6.65 16.79 -2.39
CA ALA A 18 -6.62 17.11 -3.81
C ALA A 18 -6.08 15.98 -4.69
N VAL A 19 -5.12 15.19 -4.22
CA VAL A 19 -4.45 14.17 -5.05
C VAL A 19 -5.05 12.77 -4.93
N ILE A 20 -5.64 12.44 -3.78
CA ILE A 20 -6.11 11.07 -3.52
C ILE A 20 -7.16 10.55 -4.48
N PRO A 21 -8.21 11.29 -4.86
CA PRO A 21 -9.24 10.76 -5.75
C PRO A 21 -8.66 10.19 -7.05
N ARG A 22 -7.74 10.93 -7.66
CA ARG A 22 -7.04 10.51 -8.88
C ARG A 22 -6.17 9.27 -8.66
N GLN A 23 -5.48 9.17 -7.53
CA GLN A 23 -4.63 8.01 -7.23
C GLN A 23 -5.46 6.75 -6.95
N THR A 24 -6.60 6.90 -6.27
CA THR A 24 -7.59 5.82 -6.07
C THR A 24 -8.10 5.27 -7.40
N GLU A 25 -8.54 6.14 -8.30
CA GLU A 25 -9.03 5.75 -9.62
C GLU A 25 -7.95 5.00 -10.42
N ARG A 26 -6.73 5.55 -10.42
CA ARG A 26 -5.58 4.91 -11.08
C ARG A 26 -5.26 3.55 -10.48
N LEU A 27 -5.34 3.41 -9.16
CA LEU A 27 -5.07 2.15 -8.47
C LEU A 27 -6.09 1.08 -8.87
N TYR A 28 -7.37 1.42 -8.93
CA TYR A 28 -8.42 0.51 -9.38
C TYR A 28 -8.23 0.08 -10.84
N ALA A 29 -7.94 1.03 -11.73
CA ALA A 29 -7.66 0.74 -13.14
C ALA A 29 -6.46 -0.19 -13.31
N LEU A 30 -5.40 0.00 -12.51
CA LEU A 30 -4.24 -0.90 -12.50
C LEU A 30 -4.61 -2.30 -12.02
N GLN A 31 -5.44 -2.44 -10.98
CA GLN A 31 -5.90 -3.74 -10.51
C GLN A 31 -6.67 -4.50 -11.60
N GLN A 32 -7.56 -3.82 -12.32
CA GLN A 32 -8.28 -4.41 -13.45
C GLN A 32 -7.32 -4.86 -14.55
N LEU A 33 -6.34 -4.03 -14.91
CA LEU A 33 -5.33 -4.36 -15.90
C LEU A 33 -4.50 -5.59 -15.50
N LEU A 34 -4.12 -5.71 -14.22
CA LEU A 34 -3.40 -6.87 -13.71
C LEU A 34 -4.24 -8.14 -13.81
N PHE A 35 -5.54 -8.05 -13.52
CA PHE A 35 -6.49 -9.16 -13.65
C PHE A 35 -6.64 -9.61 -15.10
N GLU A 36 -6.90 -8.66 -16.02
CA GLU A 36 -7.05 -8.94 -17.45
C GLU A 36 -5.80 -9.57 -18.06
N ARG A 37 -4.62 -9.05 -17.69
CA ARG A 37 -3.33 -9.54 -18.20
C ARG A 37 -2.77 -10.74 -17.45
N LYS A 38 -3.45 -11.21 -16.40
CA LYS A 38 -3.01 -12.32 -15.54
C LYS A 38 -1.59 -12.11 -14.98
N VAL A 39 -1.26 -10.88 -14.60
CA VAL A 39 0.07 -10.54 -14.06
C VAL A 39 0.02 -10.56 -12.53
N PRO A 40 0.79 -11.44 -11.85
CA PRO A 40 0.84 -11.47 -10.40
C PRO A 40 1.70 -10.31 -9.86
N VAL A 41 1.27 -9.71 -8.74
CA VAL A 41 2.00 -8.64 -8.05
C VAL A 41 2.09 -8.96 -6.57
N ILE A 42 3.28 -8.75 -6.00
CA ILE A 42 3.54 -8.84 -4.56
C ILE A 42 3.97 -7.45 -4.09
N ILE A 43 3.34 -6.96 -3.02
CA ILE A 43 3.70 -5.71 -2.36
C ILE A 43 4.14 -6.06 -0.94
N VAL A 44 5.39 -5.75 -0.61
CA VAL A 44 5.97 -6.01 0.71
C VAL A 44 6.04 -4.71 1.50
N PHE A 45 5.55 -4.73 2.74
CA PHE A 45 5.57 -3.60 3.66
C PHE A 45 6.54 -3.89 4.80
N GLU A 46 7.69 -3.22 4.79
CA GLU A 46 8.71 -3.29 5.83
C GLU A 46 8.87 -1.94 6.56
N GLY A 47 9.49 -1.95 7.74
CA GLY A 47 9.83 -0.74 8.47
C GLY A 47 9.77 -0.91 9.99
N TRP A 48 10.13 0.13 10.74
CA TRP A 48 10.11 0.11 12.19
C TRP A 48 8.69 -0.06 12.78
N ASP A 49 8.64 -0.44 14.04
CA ASP A 49 7.40 -0.44 14.81
C ASP A 49 6.82 0.97 14.88
N ALA A 50 5.48 1.04 14.86
CA ALA A 50 4.72 2.29 14.78
C ALA A 50 4.99 3.18 13.55
N ALA A 51 5.76 2.73 12.53
CA ALA A 51 6.00 3.50 11.30
C ALA A 51 4.75 3.67 10.39
N GLY A 52 3.56 3.24 10.82
CA GLY A 52 2.31 3.41 10.07
C GLY A 52 2.01 2.34 9.02
N LYS A 53 2.77 1.24 8.97
CA LYS A 53 2.60 0.13 7.99
C LYS A 53 1.15 -0.34 7.87
N GLY A 54 0.49 -0.64 9.00
CA GLY A 54 -0.90 -1.12 9.01
C GLY A 54 -1.91 -0.10 8.47
N THR A 55 -1.71 1.19 8.75
CA THR A 55 -2.53 2.26 8.19
C THR A 55 -2.34 2.39 6.68
N SER A 56 -1.11 2.26 6.19
CA SER A 56 -0.80 2.29 4.76
C SER A 56 -1.41 1.09 4.03
N ILE A 57 -1.28 -0.12 4.58
CA ILE A 57 -1.93 -1.33 4.05
C ILE A 57 -3.45 -1.11 3.97
N ARG A 58 -4.07 -0.65 5.06
CA ARG A 58 -5.52 -0.37 5.08
C ARG A 58 -5.95 0.64 4.02
N ARG A 59 -5.21 1.74 3.85
CA ARG A 59 -5.55 2.77 2.85
C ARG A 59 -5.45 2.22 1.43
N LEU A 60 -4.41 1.43 1.15
CA LEU A 60 -4.24 0.77 -0.15
C LEU A 60 -5.40 -0.20 -0.42
N THR A 61 -5.71 -1.08 0.52
CA THR A 61 -6.70 -2.15 0.33
C THR A 61 -8.15 -1.66 0.31
N GLN A 62 -8.46 -0.55 0.97
CA GLN A 62 -9.81 0.05 0.96
C GLN A 62 -10.28 0.50 -0.43
N GLN A 63 -9.36 0.69 -1.37
CA GLN A 63 -9.65 1.19 -2.72
C GLN A 63 -9.60 0.08 -3.79
N LEU A 64 -9.25 -1.14 -3.40
CA LEU A 64 -9.12 -2.29 -4.30
C LEU A 64 -10.35 -3.21 -4.18
N ASP A 65 -10.69 -3.91 -5.26
CA ASP A 65 -11.65 -5.01 -5.21
C ASP A 65 -11.09 -6.13 -4.32
N PRO A 66 -11.78 -6.51 -3.22
CA PRO A 66 -11.28 -7.49 -2.26
C PRO A 66 -11.09 -8.89 -2.84
N ARG A 67 -11.71 -9.20 -3.99
CA ARG A 67 -11.55 -10.50 -4.66
C ARG A 67 -10.18 -10.63 -5.34
N GLY A 68 -9.54 -9.50 -5.64
CA GLY A 68 -8.30 -9.44 -6.41
C GLY A 68 -7.01 -9.40 -5.59
N PHE A 69 -7.07 -9.44 -4.26
CA PHE A 69 -5.87 -9.43 -3.42
C PHE A 69 -6.03 -10.27 -2.14
N LYS A 70 -4.90 -10.55 -1.50
CA LYS A 70 -4.85 -11.12 -0.15
C LYS A 70 -3.84 -10.32 0.66
N VAL A 71 -4.16 -10.04 1.92
CA VAL A 71 -3.20 -9.50 2.89
C VAL A 71 -2.63 -10.67 3.66
N LEU A 72 -1.32 -10.83 3.60
CA LEU A 72 -0.59 -11.86 4.34
C LEU A 72 0.22 -11.16 5.43
N SER A 73 -0.02 -11.56 6.68
CA SER A 73 0.79 -11.13 7.81
C SER A 73 1.88 -12.17 8.05
N THR A 74 3.14 -11.73 8.04
CA THR A 74 4.27 -12.59 8.41
C THR A 74 4.18 -12.91 9.90
N GLN A 75 4.14 -14.19 10.23
CA GLN A 75 4.20 -14.67 11.60
C GLN A 75 5.56 -15.32 11.82
N ALA A 76 5.96 -15.47 13.09
CA ALA A 76 7.10 -16.31 13.42
C ALA A 76 6.93 -17.69 12.80
N ALA A 77 8.05 -18.28 12.34
CA ALA A 77 8.03 -19.63 11.81
C ALA A 77 7.41 -20.57 12.84
N ARG A 78 6.49 -21.43 12.42
CA ARG A 78 5.95 -22.47 13.30
C ARG A 78 7.08 -23.44 13.61
N THR A 79 7.52 -23.45 14.86
CA THR A 79 8.34 -24.52 15.41
C THR A 79 7.39 -25.62 15.86
N HIS A 80 7.35 -26.71 15.08
CA HIS A 80 6.51 -27.92 15.21
C HIS A 80 5.11 -27.82 14.61
#